data_AF-A0A8S1R2P2-F1
#
_entry.id   AF-A0A8S1R2P2-F1
#
_cell.length_a   1.000
_cell.length_b   1.000
_cell.length_c   1.000
_cell.angle_alpha   90.00
_cell.angle_beta   90.00
_cell.angle_gamma   90.00
#
_symmetry.space_group_name_H-M   'P 1'
#
loop_
_entity.id
_entity.type
_entity.pdbx_description
1 polymer ?
#
loop_
_entity_poly.entity_id
_entity_poly.type
_entity_poly.pdbx_seq_one_letter_code
_entity_poly.pdbx_strand_id
1 'polypeptide(L)'
;MEQKSLNLKKHIRQTQKNWIITVTVLFLLFQRSQTSILVYENFFGDLTNMKFDWEIFQNDQHSYGLTQCGTQNIFQIQQCSVYKYNTVIAKSFQLGCHNHIKIQFLFWRFYFDNKDFIVEVDNEIVHSKIYSNSPTQLCSSSVNNSDIIQISITVYHVNPKAVIQMKSDWGGWGISNFQLFIDETLYEGCFSQTQKFI
;
A
#
# COMPACT_ATOMS: atom_id res chain seq x y z
N MET A 1 16.36 -45.21 48.07
CA MET A 1 15.59 -43.94 48.09
C MET A 1 16.09 -42.93 47.04
N GLU A 2 17.37 -42.94 46.66
CA GLU A 2 17.94 -41.96 45.72
C GLU A 2 17.38 -42.01 44.28
N GLN A 3 17.08 -43.20 43.75
CA GLN A 3 16.56 -43.35 42.38
C GLN A 3 15.24 -42.58 42.14
N LYS A 4 14.34 -42.56 43.14
CA LYS A 4 13.06 -41.84 43.06
C LYS A 4 13.27 -40.32 43.06
N SER A 5 14.21 -39.82 43.85
CA SER A 5 14.56 -38.39 43.91
C SER A 5 15.16 -37.89 42.59
N LEU A 6 16.01 -38.70 41.96
CA LEU A 6 16.63 -38.36 40.68
C LEU A 6 15.61 -38.29 39.53
N ASN A 7 14.67 -39.24 39.49
CA ASN A 7 13.61 -39.29 38.48
C ASN A 7 12.63 -38.11 38.63
N LEU A 8 12.30 -37.72 39.87
CA LEU A 8 11.44 -36.57 40.14
C LEU A 8 12.10 -35.26 39.67
N LYS A 9 13.40 -35.07 39.95
CA LYS A 9 14.14 -33.88 39.48
C LYS A 9 14.22 -33.79 37.96
N LYS A 10 14.40 -34.92 37.25
CA LYS A 10 14.39 -34.95 35.78
C LYS A 10 13.01 -34.57 35.23
N HIS A 11 11.93 -35.09 35.82
CA HIS A 11 10.57 -34.79 35.38
C HIS A 11 10.22 -33.31 35.57
N ILE A 12 10.57 -32.70 36.71
CA ILE A 12 10.35 -31.27 36.99
C ILE A 12 11.11 -30.38 36.01
N ARG A 13 12.37 -30.71 35.67
CA ARG A 13 13.14 -29.93 34.69
C ARG A 13 12.53 -30.02 33.28
N GLN A 14 11.98 -31.18 32.92
CA GLN A 14 11.35 -31.36 31.61
C GLN A 14 10.04 -30.58 31.52
N THR A 15 9.21 -30.59 32.55
CA THR A 15 7.97 -29.80 32.59
C THR A 15 8.24 -28.30 32.58
N GLN A 16 9.27 -27.82 33.29
CA GLN A 16 9.68 -26.40 33.24
C GLN A 16 10.15 -25.98 31.84
N LYS A 17 10.98 -26.78 31.16
CA LYS A 17 11.40 -26.49 29.77
C LYS A 17 10.22 -26.42 28.81
N ASN A 18 9.29 -27.38 28.90
CA ASN A 18 8.10 -27.37 28.07
C ASN A 18 7.25 -26.11 28.32
N TRP A 19 7.12 -25.69 29.58
CA TRP A 19 6.39 -24.45 29.93
C TRP A 19 7.03 -23.20 29.32
N ILE A 20 8.36 -23.05 29.43
CA ILE A 20 9.10 -21.90 28.84
C ILE A 20 8.91 -21.87 27.32
N ILE A 21 9.01 -23.02 26.65
CA ILE A 21 8.81 -23.10 25.19
C ILE A 21 7.39 -22.68 24.83
N THR A 22 6.38 -23.22 25.53
CA THR A 22 4.97 -22.89 25.25
C THR A 22 4.69 -21.40 25.45
N VAL A 23 5.17 -20.80 26.54
CA VAL A 23 5.01 -19.35 26.80
C VAL A 23 5.71 -18.52 25.73
N THR A 24 6.92 -18.92 25.31
CA THR A 24 7.67 -18.21 24.26
C THR A 24 6.95 -18.28 22.92
N VAL A 25 6.45 -19.45 22.53
CA VAL A 25 5.67 -19.63 21.30
C VAL A 25 4.38 -18.82 21.36
N LEU A 26 3.67 -18.82 22.50
CA LEU A 26 2.47 -18.01 22.68
C LEU A 26 2.77 -16.52 22.53
N PHE A 27 3.87 -16.04 23.13
CA PHE A 27 4.27 -14.63 23.06
C PHE A 27 4.63 -14.23 21.62
N LEU A 28 5.35 -15.09 20.89
CA LEU A 28 5.66 -14.90 19.46
C LEU A 28 4.39 -14.93 18.58
N LEU A 29 3.39 -15.73 18.94
CA LEU A 29 2.10 -15.77 18.23
C LEU A 29 1.26 -14.53 18.53
N PHE A 30 1.25 -14.04 19.78
CA PHE A 30 0.55 -12.81 20.16
C PHE A 30 1.17 -11.55 19.54
N GLN A 31 2.49 -11.49 19.37
CA GLN A 31 3.15 -10.41 18.63
C GLN A 31 2.76 -10.34 17.14
N ARG A 32 2.11 -11.37 16.59
CA ARG A 32 1.78 -11.47 15.18
C ARG A 32 0.36 -11.03 14.81
N SER A 33 -0.48 -10.68 15.78
CA SER A 33 -1.81 -10.12 15.51
C SER A 33 -1.73 -8.60 15.26
N GLN A 34 -1.01 -8.18 14.21
CA GLN A 34 -1.12 -6.81 13.71
C GLN A 34 -2.45 -6.70 12.98
N THR A 35 -3.35 -5.85 13.49
CA THR A 35 -4.60 -5.50 12.82
C THR A 35 -4.30 -4.45 11.76
N SER A 36 -4.51 -4.82 10.49
CA SER A 36 -4.41 -3.89 9.38
C SER A 36 -5.75 -3.16 9.25
N ILE A 37 -5.74 -1.84 9.35
CA ILE A 37 -6.92 -0.98 9.23
C ILE A 37 -6.89 -0.24 7.92
N LEU A 38 -8.00 -0.26 7.20
CA LEU A 38 -8.21 0.55 6.01
C LEU A 38 -8.39 2.02 6.41
N VAL A 39 -7.47 2.88 5.99
CA VAL A 39 -7.49 4.33 6.26
C VAL A 39 -8.14 5.10 5.13
N TYR A 40 -7.91 4.65 3.90
CA TYR A 40 -8.45 5.30 2.72
C TYR A 40 -8.69 4.25 1.64
N GLU A 41 -9.83 4.36 0.98
CA GLU A 41 -10.18 3.57 -0.18
C GLU A 41 -10.85 4.45 -1.22
N ASN A 42 -10.54 4.15 -2.47
CA ASN A 42 -11.10 4.74 -3.67
C ASN A 42 -10.78 6.23 -3.85
N PHE A 43 -10.46 6.58 -5.10
CA PHE A 43 -10.36 7.96 -5.56
C PHE A 43 -11.73 8.63 -5.71
N PHE A 44 -12.82 7.87 -5.61
CA PHE A 44 -14.14 8.25 -6.12
C PHE A 44 -15.20 7.97 -5.06
N GLY A 45 -15.76 9.06 -4.50
CA GLY A 45 -17.12 8.99 -3.95
C GLY A 45 -18.14 8.67 -5.05
N ASP A 46 -19.41 8.52 -4.67
CA ASP A 46 -20.55 8.22 -5.55
C ASP A 46 -20.38 8.75 -6.99
N LEU A 47 -20.74 7.91 -7.97
CA LEU A 47 -20.59 8.11 -9.44
C LEU A 47 -21.01 9.50 -9.97
N THR A 48 -21.72 10.29 -9.16
CA THR A 48 -22.25 11.62 -9.44
C THR A 48 -21.27 12.76 -9.15
N ASN A 49 -20.28 12.55 -8.27
CA ASN A 49 -19.28 13.55 -7.89
C ASN A 49 -17.87 12.99 -8.12
N MET A 50 -17.50 12.91 -9.40
CA MET A 50 -16.17 12.56 -9.92
C MET A 50 -15.10 13.60 -9.54
N LYS A 51 -14.94 13.90 -8.24
CA LYS A 51 -13.91 14.82 -7.74
C LYS A 51 -12.67 14.02 -7.36
N PHE A 52 -11.65 14.07 -8.20
CA PHE A 52 -10.31 13.59 -7.88
C PHE A 52 -9.72 14.47 -6.78
N ASP A 53 -9.39 13.88 -5.62
CA ASP A 53 -8.95 14.57 -4.40
C ASP A 53 -7.43 14.46 -4.15
N TRP A 54 -6.69 14.10 -5.19
CA TRP A 54 -5.23 14.12 -5.23
C TRP A 54 -4.76 15.38 -5.98
N GLU A 55 -3.61 15.89 -5.58
CA GLU A 55 -2.94 16.98 -6.26
C GLU A 55 -2.27 16.46 -7.54
N ILE A 56 -2.30 17.27 -8.59
CA ILE A 56 -1.69 16.94 -9.88
C ILE A 56 -0.68 18.04 -10.21
N PHE A 57 0.57 17.66 -10.37
CA PHE A 57 1.66 18.54 -10.81
C PHE A 57 2.04 18.15 -12.24
N GLN A 58 1.97 19.09 -13.17
CA GLN A 58 2.29 18.87 -14.58
C GLN A 58 3.04 20.08 -15.16
N ASN A 59 4.04 19.84 -16.03
CA ASN A 59 4.75 20.94 -16.70
C ASN A 59 4.14 21.32 -18.06
N ASP A 60 3.47 20.39 -18.75
CA ASP A 60 2.80 20.64 -20.04
C ASP A 60 1.29 20.41 -19.96
N GLN A 61 0.55 20.88 -20.97
CA GLN A 61 -0.88 20.59 -21.11
C GLN A 61 -1.09 19.11 -21.48
N HIS A 62 -1.43 18.30 -20.47
CA HIS A 62 -1.80 16.91 -20.64
C HIS A 62 -3.23 16.64 -20.22
N SER A 63 -3.85 15.66 -20.87
CA SER A 63 -5.16 15.16 -20.49
C SER A 63 -5.00 14.14 -19.36
N TYR A 64 -5.37 14.55 -18.15
CA TYR A 64 -5.76 13.61 -17.11
C TYR A 64 -7.28 13.62 -16.97
N GLY A 65 -7.84 12.54 -16.45
CA GLY A 65 -9.27 12.47 -16.24
C GLY A 65 -9.73 11.15 -15.67
N LEU A 66 -11.02 11.09 -15.40
CA LEU A 66 -11.68 9.89 -14.94
C LEU A 66 -12.37 9.22 -16.11
N THR A 67 -12.14 7.92 -16.25
CA THR A 67 -12.84 7.10 -17.23
C THR A 67 -13.35 5.83 -16.58
N GLN A 68 -14.47 5.35 -17.07
CA GLN A 68 -15.06 4.11 -16.61
C GLN A 68 -14.82 3.02 -17.67
N CYS A 69 -14.11 1.95 -17.30
CA CYS A 69 -14.01 0.74 -18.12
C CYS A 69 -14.79 -0.39 -17.44
N GLY A 70 -15.98 -0.70 -17.93
CA GLY A 70 -16.86 -1.69 -17.29
C GLY A 70 -17.29 -1.23 -15.89
N THR A 71 -16.92 -1.98 -14.85
CA THR A 71 -17.20 -1.65 -13.45
C THR A 71 -16.08 -0.87 -12.77
N GLN A 72 -14.96 -0.64 -13.47
CA GLN A 72 -13.78 0.02 -12.88
C GLN A 72 -13.75 1.49 -13.24
N ASN A 73 -13.61 2.34 -12.23
CA ASN A 73 -13.30 3.76 -12.38
C ASN A 73 -11.78 3.92 -12.36
N ILE A 74 -11.23 4.56 -13.39
CA ILE A 74 -9.80 4.68 -13.61
C ILE A 74 -9.47 6.16 -13.65
N PHE A 75 -8.58 6.61 -12.77
CA PHE A 75 -7.89 7.86 -12.97
C PHE A 75 -6.78 7.64 -13.97
N GLN A 76 -6.90 8.24 -15.15
CA GLN A 76 -5.95 8.13 -16.24
C GLN A 76 -5.16 9.42 -16.40
N ILE A 77 -3.89 9.26 -16.75
CA ILE A 77 -2.99 10.30 -17.23
C ILE A 77 -2.57 9.90 -18.63
N GLN A 78 -2.92 10.73 -19.61
CA GLN A 78 -2.45 10.59 -20.98
C GLN A 78 -1.25 11.53 -21.15
N GLN A 79 -0.05 11.00 -20.92
CA GLN A 79 1.17 11.75 -21.20
C GLN A 79 1.45 11.72 -22.70
N CYS A 80 1.39 12.89 -23.32
CA CYS A 80 1.77 13.10 -24.72
C CYS A 80 3.12 13.84 -24.87
N SER A 81 3.86 14.06 -23.76
CA SER A 81 5.13 14.80 -23.77
C SER A 81 6.33 13.88 -23.96
N VAL A 82 7.40 14.49 -24.46
CA VAL A 82 8.73 13.88 -24.57
C VAL A 82 9.55 13.99 -23.27
N TYR A 83 9.02 14.68 -22.25
CA TYR A 83 9.70 14.82 -20.96
C TYR A 83 9.36 13.68 -20.01
N LYS A 84 10.42 13.16 -19.38
CA LYS A 84 10.34 12.12 -18.35
C LYS A 84 9.62 12.63 -17.10
N TYR A 85 8.72 11.83 -16.54
CA TYR A 85 8.01 12.14 -15.28
C TYR A 85 7.24 13.46 -15.32
N ASN A 86 6.64 13.79 -16.48
CA ASN A 86 5.99 15.08 -16.69
C ASN A 86 4.69 15.30 -15.90
N THR A 87 4.16 14.23 -15.31
CA THR A 87 2.98 14.31 -14.45
C THR A 87 3.24 13.51 -13.19
N VAL A 88 3.08 14.18 -12.06
CA VAL A 88 3.11 13.59 -10.72
C VAL A 88 1.75 13.79 -10.10
N ILE A 89 1.19 12.73 -9.53
CA ILE A 89 0.05 12.85 -8.62
C ILE A 89 0.53 12.64 -7.20
N ALA A 90 -0.03 13.39 -6.27
CA ALA A 90 0.31 13.29 -4.86
C ALA A 90 -0.92 13.39 -3.98
N LYS A 91 -0.88 12.72 -2.84
CA LYS A 91 -1.84 12.94 -1.76
C LYS A 91 -1.17 12.82 -0.41
N SER A 92 -1.49 13.77 0.45
CA SER A 92 -1.13 13.72 1.85
C SER A 92 -2.23 13.03 2.65
N PHE A 93 -1.83 12.14 3.54
CA PHE A 93 -2.72 11.43 4.47
C PHE A 93 -2.34 11.80 5.90
N GLN A 94 -3.34 12.06 6.72
CA GLN A 94 -3.19 12.09 8.18
C GLN A 94 -3.50 10.69 8.70
N LEU A 95 -2.53 10.07 9.35
CA LEU A 95 -2.59 8.68 9.76
C LEU A 95 -2.72 8.59 11.28
N GLY A 96 -3.43 7.55 11.73
CA GLY A 96 -3.42 7.14 13.12
C GLY A 96 -2.08 6.53 13.52
N CYS A 97 -2.03 5.91 14.69
CA CYS A 97 -0.83 5.26 15.17
C CYS A 97 -0.54 3.94 14.45
N HIS A 98 0.67 3.77 13.93
CA HIS A 98 1.05 2.61 13.14
C HIS A 98 2.56 2.42 13.07
N ASN A 99 2.98 1.24 12.60
CA ASN A 99 4.40 0.93 12.33
C ASN A 99 4.68 0.69 10.84
N HIS A 100 3.65 0.34 10.09
CA HIS A 100 3.74 0.14 8.65
C HIS A 100 2.53 0.76 7.98
N ILE A 101 2.74 1.20 6.75
CA ILE A 101 1.65 1.47 5.82
C ILE A 101 1.69 0.42 4.72
N LYS A 102 0.51 0.07 4.20
CA LYS A 102 0.36 -0.80 3.04
C LYS A 102 -0.47 -0.08 1.98
N ILE A 103 0.11 0.07 0.80
CA ILE A 103 -0.49 0.72 -0.36
C ILE A 103 -0.86 -0.37 -1.36
N GLN A 104 -2.13 -0.41 -1.78
CA GLN A 104 -2.61 -1.35 -2.80
C GLN A 104 -3.40 -0.62 -3.87
N PHE A 105 -3.20 -0.98 -5.14
CA PHE A 105 -4.00 -0.46 -6.25
C PHE A 105 -3.84 -1.33 -7.49
N LEU A 106 -4.71 -1.12 -8.47
CA LEU A 106 -4.54 -1.64 -9.82
C LEU A 106 -3.90 -0.57 -10.69
N PHE A 107 -2.77 -0.89 -11.30
CA PHE A 107 -2.07 -0.06 -12.27
C PHE A 107 -2.46 -0.47 -13.68
N TRP A 108 -2.94 0.50 -14.45
CA TRP A 108 -3.39 0.37 -15.83
C TRP A 108 -2.34 0.96 -16.76
N ARG A 109 -1.87 0.16 -17.72
CA ARG A 109 -1.03 0.64 -18.80
C ARG A 109 -1.85 0.77 -20.08
N PHE A 110 -1.64 1.85 -20.82
CA PHE A 110 -2.24 2.04 -22.14
C PHE A 110 -1.41 3.06 -22.93
N TYR A 111 -1.37 3.00 -24.25
CA TYR A 111 -0.57 3.87 -25.13
C TYR A 111 0.96 3.92 -24.85
N PHE A 112 1.76 3.52 -25.87
CA PHE A 112 3.23 3.59 -25.95
C PHE A 112 4.04 2.76 -24.94
N ASP A 113 5.19 2.23 -25.40
CA ASP A 113 6.03 1.23 -24.74
C ASP A 113 7.06 1.82 -23.75
N ASN A 114 7.43 1.00 -22.75
CA ASN A 114 8.46 1.19 -21.71
C ASN A 114 8.22 2.31 -20.69
N LYS A 115 7.60 1.93 -19.57
CA LYS A 115 7.29 2.85 -18.48
C LYS A 115 7.97 2.41 -17.21
N ASP A 116 8.94 3.19 -16.76
CA ASP A 116 9.32 3.16 -15.34
C ASP A 116 8.23 3.89 -14.56
N PHE A 117 7.48 3.10 -13.79
CA PHE A 117 6.46 3.63 -12.89
C PHE A 117 7.00 3.60 -11.47
N ILE A 118 6.97 4.77 -10.83
CA ILE A 118 7.55 5.03 -9.53
C ILE A 118 6.44 5.38 -8.54
N VAL A 119 6.50 4.78 -7.36
CA VAL A 119 5.74 5.19 -6.17
C VAL A 119 6.73 5.65 -5.11
N GLU A 120 6.48 6.83 -4.55
CA GLU A 120 7.25 7.40 -3.45
C GLU A 120 6.37 7.58 -2.21
N VAL A 121 6.95 7.35 -1.04
CA VAL A 121 6.36 7.69 0.27
C VAL A 121 7.33 8.63 0.96
N ASP A 122 6.89 9.82 1.34
CA ASP A 122 7.72 10.85 1.98
C ASP A 122 9.03 11.17 1.21
N ASN A 123 8.94 11.17 -0.13
CA ASN A 123 10.05 11.35 -1.08
C ASN A 123 11.06 10.18 -1.15
N GLU A 124 10.78 9.03 -0.53
CA GLU A 124 11.55 7.81 -0.71
C GLU A 124 10.89 6.88 -1.72
N ILE A 125 11.67 6.36 -2.68
CA ILE A 125 11.17 5.40 -3.68
C ILE A 125 10.89 4.07 -3.00
N VAL A 126 9.63 3.67 -2.97
CA VAL A 126 9.17 2.39 -2.38
C VAL A 126 8.79 1.37 -3.43
N HIS A 127 8.59 1.81 -4.68
CA HIS A 127 8.40 0.96 -5.85
C HIS A 127 8.92 1.67 -7.08
N SER A 128 9.73 0.97 -7.88
CA SER A 128 10.12 1.38 -9.23
C SER A 128 10.19 0.13 -10.08
N LYS A 129 9.48 0.14 -11.21
CA LYS A 129 9.48 -0.99 -12.12
C LYS A 129 9.22 -0.53 -13.54
N ILE A 130 10.06 -1.03 -14.45
CA ILE A 130 9.83 -0.94 -15.89
C ILE A 130 8.83 -2.00 -16.32
N TYR A 131 7.77 -1.56 -16.96
CA TYR A 131 6.71 -2.38 -17.51
C TYR A 131 6.80 -2.39 -19.04
N SER A 132 7.47 -3.42 -19.60
CA SER A 132 7.66 -3.61 -21.04
C SER A 132 6.65 -4.65 -21.58
N ASN A 133 5.73 -4.26 -22.47
CA ASN A 133 4.88 -5.12 -23.32
C ASN A 133 3.97 -4.24 -24.21
N SER A 134 3.61 -4.75 -25.39
CA SER A 134 2.79 -4.03 -26.38
C SER A 134 1.51 -3.42 -25.78
N PRO A 135 1.38 -2.08 -25.81
CA PRO A 135 0.29 -1.37 -25.16
C PRO A 135 -1.04 -1.61 -25.90
N THR A 136 -2.11 -1.86 -25.14
CA THR A 136 -3.48 -1.82 -25.65
C THR A 136 -4.10 -0.43 -25.43
N GLN A 137 -5.25 -0.20 -26.07
CA GLN A 137 -6.03 1.00 -25.90
C GLN A 137 -6.87 0.89 -24.62
N LEU A 138 -6.96 1.96 -23.83
CA LEU A 138 -7.76 1.97 -22.61
C LEU A 138 -9.24 1.67 -22.92
N CYS A 139 -9.86 0.81 -22.12
CA CYS A 139 -11.23 0.32 -22.29
C CYS A 139 -11.53 -0.42 -23.61
N SER A 140 -10.54 -0.87 -24.39
CA SER A 140 -10.83 -1.68 -25.59
C SER A 140 -11.31 -3.08 -25.20
N SER A 141 -12.09 -3.73 -26.08
CA SER A 141 -12.46 -5.15 -25.95
C SER A 141 -11.25 -6.10 -26.01
N SER A 142 -10.08 -5.57 -26.38
CA SER A 142 -8.79 -6.27 -26.45
C SER A 142 -7.85 -5.97 -25.28
N VAL A 143 -8.30 -5.25 -24.24
CA VAL A 143 -7.49 -5.06 -23.03
C VAL A 143 -7.20 -6.43 -22.43
N ASN A 144 -5.95 -6.84 -22.54
CA ASN A 144 -5.50 -8.11 -21.98
C ASN A 144 -5.34 -7.92 -20.46
N ASN A 145 -5.62 -8.97 -19.68
CA ASN A 145 -5.37 -8.95 -18.23
C ASN A 145 -3.91 -8.61 -17.88
N SER A 146 -2.97 -8.77 -18.81
CA SER A 146 -1.56 -8.36 -18.67
C SER A 146 -1.35 -6.86 -18.55
N ASP A 147 -2.36 -6.05 -18.89
CA ASP A 147 -2.30 -4.59 -18.89
C ASP A 147 -2.82 -3.98 -17.58
N ILE A 148 -3.33 -4.84 -16.69
CA ILE A 148 -3.77 -4.48 -15.35
C ILE A 148 -2.87 -5.19 -14.36
N ILE A 149 -2.15 -4.41 -13.55
CA ILE A 149 -1.15 -4.95 -12.63
C ILE A 149 -1.58 -4.58 -11.22
N GLN A 150 -1.78 -5.58 -10.37
CA GLN A 150 -1.94 -5.31 -8.95
C GLN A 150 -0.58 -4.94 -8.35
N ILE A 151 -0.51 -3.74 -7.78
CA ILE A 151 0.64 -3.26 -7.01
C ILE A 151 0.25 -3.30 -5.54
N SER A 152 1.12 -3.88 -4.71
CA SER A 152 0.94 -3.99 -3.26
C SER A 152 2.29 -3.77 -2.59
N ILE A 153 2.44 -2.65 -1.90
CA ILE A 153 3.68 -2.18 -1.31
C ILE A 153 3.46 -2.06 0.20
N THR A 154 4.36 -2.64 1.00
CA THR A 154 4.37 -2.46 2.46
C THR A 154 5.66 -1.75 2.84
N VAL A 155 5.54 -0.67 3.61
CA VAL A 155 6.67 0.19 3.98
C VAL A 155 6.65 0.39 5.48
N TYR A 156 7.82 0.31 6.13
CA TYR A 156 7.96 0.74 7.51
C TYR A 156 7.80 2.26 7.58
N HIS A 157 6.84 2.72 8.36
CA HIS A 157 6.49 4.12 8.45
C HIS A 157 5.77 4.36 9.77
N VAL A 158 6.20 5.39 10.51
CA VAL A 158 5.70 5.71 11.86
C VAL A 158 5.23 7.15 12.00
N ASN A 159 5.45 7.99 10.97
CA ASN A 159 5.06 9.39 11.02
C ASN A 159 3.53 9.50 10.99
N PRO A 160 2.91 10.45 11.71
CA PRO A 160 1.46 10.65 11.71
C PRO A 160 0.94 11.25 10.39
N LYS A 161 1.83 11.58 9.45
CA LYS A 161 1.52 12.10 8.13
C LYS A 161 2.35 11.33 7.13
N ALA A 162 1.74 10.93 6.01
CA ALA A 162 2.43 10.34 4.87
C ALA A 162 2.07 11.11 3.60
N VAL A 163 3.04 11.36 2.73
CA VAL A 163 2.81 11.87 1.37
C VAL A 163 3.11 10.76 0.38
N ILE A 164 2.09 10.31 -0.35
CA ILE A 164 2.24 9.30 -1.39
C ILE A 164 2.27 10.01 -2.74
N GLN A 165 3.31 9.75 -3.54
CA GLN A 165 3.46 10.30 -4.88
C GLN A 165 3.55 9.17 -5.91
N MET A 166 2.98 9.36 -7.08
CA MET A 166 3.08 8.43 -8.19
C MET A 166 3.41 9.17 -9.47
N LYS A 167 4.35 8.60 -10.24
CA LYS A 167 4.80 9.16 -11.51
C LYS A 167 5.23 8.06 -12.46
N SER A 168 5.08 8.31 -13.75
CA SER A 168 5.57 7.44 -14.83
C SER A 168 6.47 8.25 -15.73
N ASP A 169 7.51 7.62 -16.23
CA ASP A 169 8.45 8.22 -17.19
C ASP A 169 7.70 8.76 -18.41
N TRP A 170 7.04 7.89 -19.18
CA TRP A 170 6.34 8.21 -20.44
C TRP A 170 4.98 7.48 -20.59
N GLY A 171 4.19 7.93 -21.58
CA GLY A 171 2.98 7.28 -22.11
C GLY A 171 1.76 7.27 -21.18
N GLY A 172 0.68 6.62 -21.63
CA GLY A 172 -0.59 6.62 -20.90
C GLY A 172 -0.60 5.66 -19.70
N TRP A 173 -0.98 6.13 -18.53
CA TRP A 173 -1.10 5.24 -17.37
C TRP A 173 -2.27 5.65 -16.51
N GLY A 174 -2.77 4.71 -15.72
CA GLY A 174 -3.86 4.98 -14.83
C GLY A 174 -3.85 4.09 -13.61
N ILE A 175 -4.70 4.42 -12.67
CA ILE A 175 -4.83 3.71 -11.41
C ILE A 175 -6.31 3.58 -11.04
N SER A 176 -6.64 2.46 -10.42
CA SER A 176 -7.95 2.21 -9.83
C SER A 176 -7.82 1.43 -8.53
N ASN A 177 -8.90 1.41 -7.73
CA ASN A 177 -8.99 0.61 -6.50
C ASN A 177 -7.84 0.90 -5.52
N PHE A 178 -7.46 2.17 -5.39
CA PHE A 178 -6.43 2.55 -4.43
C PHE A 178 -6.93 2.37 -3.01
N GLN A 179 -6.12 1.71 -2.21
CA GLN A 179 -6.36 1.43 -0.81
C GLN A 179 -5.07 1.71 -0.03
N LEU A 180 -5.23 2.41 1.08
CA LEU A 180 -4.18 2.64 2.06
C LEU A 180 -4.59 2.00 3.38
N PHE A 181 -3.76 1.10 3.87
CA PHE A 181 -3.90 0.48 5.17
C PHE A 181 -2.77 0.91 6.08
N ILE A 182 -3.04 0.87 7.39
CA ILE A 182 -2.02 0.97 8.43
C ILE A 182 -2.04 -0.29 9.28
N ASP A 183 -0.86 -0.76 9.68
CA ASP A 183 -0.75 -1.82 10.68
C ASP A 183 -0.66 -1.17 12.06
N GLU A 184 -1.76 -1.27 12.81
CA GLU A 184 -1.86 -0.65 14.12
C GLU A 184 -0.78 -1.18 15.06
N THR A 185 -0.29 -0.28 15.92
CA THR A 185 0.65 -0.62 16.97
C THR A 185 0.05 -0.38 18.35
N LEU A 186 0.23 -1.36 19.25
CA LEU A 186 -0.14 -1.26 20.66
C LEU A 186 0.96 -0.57 21.50
N TYR A 187 1.91 0.11 20.88
CA TYR A 187 2.99 0.77 21.60
C TYR A 187 2.44 1.89 22.51
N GLU A 188 2.88 1.97 23.77
CA GLU A 188 2.30 2.83 24.81
C GLU A 188 2.26 4.33 24.42
N GLY A 189 3.17 4.79 23.56
CA GLY A 189 3.15 6.16 23.03
C GLY A 189 1.89 6.52 22.23
N CYS A 190 1.18 5.52 21.71
CA CYS A 190 0.00 5.68 20.87
C CYS A 190 -1.30 5.88 21.64
N PHE A 191 -1.40 5.39 22.88
CA PHE A 191 -2.59 5.57 23.72
C PHE A 191 -2.73 6.99 24.28
N SER A 192 -1.68 7.82 24.19
CA SER A 192 -1.69 9.20 24.69
C SER A 192 -2.47 10.18 23.79
N GLN A 193 -2.79 9.82 22.55
CA GLN A 193 -3.48 10.69 21.60
C GLN A 193 -5.00 10.43 21.49
N THR A 194 -5.48 9.29 21.98
CA THR A 194 -6.91 8.93 21.89
C THR A 194 -7.79 9.60 22.94
N GLN A 195 -7.22 10.38 23.87
CA GLN A 195 -7.98 11.04 24.96
C GLN A 195 -8.37 12.51 24.68
N LYS A 196 -8.17 13.04 23.47
CA LYS A 196 -8.51 14.45 23.15
C LYS A 196 -9.67 14.65 22.18
N PHE A 197 -10.49 13.63 21.96
CA PHE A 197 -11.75 13.77 21.22
C PHE A 197 -12.91 13.23 22.05
N ILE A 198 -13.30 13.97 23.09
CA ILE A 198 -14.66 14.00 23.66
C ILE A 198 -15.05 15.46 23.75
#